data_AF-A0A8W8IBR6-F1
#
_entry.id   AF-A0A8W8IBR6-F1
#
_cell.length_a   1.000
_cell.length_b   1.000
_cell.length_c   1.000
_cell.angle_alpha   90.00
_cell.angle_beta   90.00
_cell.angle_gamma   90.00
#
_symmetry.space_group_name_H-M   'P 1'
#
loop_
_entity.id
_entity.type
_entity.pdbx_description
1 polymer ?
#
loop_
_entity_poly.entity_id
_entity_poly.type
_entity_poly.pdbx_seq_one_letter_code
_entity_poly.pdbx_strand_id
1 'polypeptide(L)'
;DVKVRLSHRSPLLAFCDAIMASVGAVGCKPAGELSTECVECALNENRLDLLSHWISQDRLMLSRQIGDLISRHCGCKVPCKCGCQALAQNVYTKLHLHHQAIICLLKQGRVHAGIEYAKHKSPFTKEMYVEVLRMCPSLQLMHALVAADDQGSRPLPVGVVILTVLENNSFDLVLPFIQELQNRTADDDPNTSLFHDAVLDDMETSTDEWDSLVKILQDQGYEETATNVLSTITVMSAMKTVLYKSLADDRPDSAATQG
;
A
#
# COMPACT_ATOMS: atom_id res chain seq x y z
N ASP A 1 -23.55 -40.89 -25.46
CA ASP A 1 -23.28 -40.71 -24.01
C ASP A 1 -22.04 -41.48 -23.59
N VAL A 2 -20.88 -40.82 -23.61
CA VAL A 2 -19.66 -41.40 -23.04
C VAL A 2 -19.46 -40.72 -21.69
N LYS A 3 -19.90 -41.39 -20.62
CA LYS A 3 -19.58 -41.01 -19.24
C LYS A 3 -18.10 -41.29 -18.99
N VAL A 4 -17.25 -40.36 -19.41
CA VAL A 4 -15.85 -40.38 -19.03
C VAL A 4 -15.77 -39.92 -17.56
N ARG A 5 -15.52 -40.87 -16.66
CA ARG A 5 -15.05 -40.57 -15.30
C ARG A 5 -13.60 -40.10 -15.40
N LEU A 6 -13.39 -38.81 -15.67
CA LEU A 6 -12.08 -38.17 -15.52
C LEU A 6 -12.03 -37.53 -14.12
N SER A 7 -11.03 -37.97 -13.35
CA SER A 7 -10.60 -37.45 -12.06
C SER A 7 -10.82 -35.95 -11.88
N HIS A 8 -11.54 -35.52 -10.82
CA HIS A 8 -11.53 -34.18 -10.19
C HIS A 8 -11.41 -32.90 -11.07
N ARG A 9 -11.58 -32.98 -12.39
CA ARG A 9 -11.20 -31.95 -13.35
C ARG A 9 -12.28 -31.85 -14.40
N SER A 10 -12.79 -30.65 -14.65
CA SER A 10 -13.83 -30.48 -15.67
C SER A 10 -13.30 -30.77 -17.09
N PRO A 11 -14.19 -31.15 -18.02
CA PRO A 11 -13.82 -31.26 -19.44
C PRO A 11 -13.22 -29.96 -19.99
N LEU A 12 -13.69 -28.81 -19.50
CA LEU A 12 -13.17 -27.50 -19.90
C LEU A 12 -11.72 -27.34 -19.44
N LEU A 13 -11.40 -27.62 -18.17
CA LEU A 13 -10.03 -27.50 -17.69
C LEU A 13 -9.09 -28.53 -18.33
N ALA A 14 -9.60 -29.71 -18.70
CA ALA A 14 -8.83 -30.69 -19.48
C ALA A 14 -8.51 -30.16 -20.89
N PHE A 15 -9.47 -29.52 -21.55
CA PHE A 15 -9.25 -28.84 -22.82
C PHE A 15 -8.22 -27.71 -22.69
N CYS A 16 -8.37 -26.83 -21.70
CA CYS A 16 -7.42 -25.74 -21.44
C CYS A 16 -5.99 -26.27 -21.27
N ASP A 17 -5.80 -27.35 -20.51
CA ASP A 17 -4.48 -27.95 -20.34
C ASP A 17 -3.90 -28.54 -21.60
N ALA A 18 -4.72 -29.21 -22.41
CA ALA A 18 -4.27 -29.77 -23.67
C ALA A 18 -3.79 -28.66 -24.62
N ILE A 19 -4.52 -27.53 -24.65
CA ILE A 19 -4.10 -26.33 -25.39
C ILE A 19 -2.75 -25.84 -24.86
N MET A 20 -2.60 -25.63 -23.55
CA MET A 20 -1.34 -25.15 -22.96
C MET A 20 -0.18 -26.15 -23.14
N ALA A 21 -0.45 -27.44 -23.07
CA ALA A 21 0.50 -28.52 -23.32
C ALA A 21 1.05 -28.46 -24.76
N SER A 22 0.20 -28.15 -25.73
CA SER A 22 0.54 -28.09 -27.15
C SER A 22 1.45 -26.92 -27.55
N VAL A 23 1.48 -25.83 -26.77
CA VAL A 23 2.23 -24.59 -27.10
C VAL A 23 3.71 -24.86 -27.40
N GLY A 24 4.35 -25.75 -26.62
CA GLY A 24 5.76 -26.08 -26.82
C GLY A 24 6.04 -26.84 -28.13
N ALA A 25 5.07 -27.64 -28.61
CA ALA A 25 5.20 -28.40 -29.84
C ALA A 25 4.81 -27.58 -31.08
N VAL A 26 3.76 -26.75 -30.95
CA VAL A 26 3.26 -25.91 -32.06
C VAL A 26 4.08 -24.63 -32.22
N GLY A 27 4.70 -24.15 -31.14
CA GLY A 27 5.45 -22.89 -31.12
C GLY A 27 4.57 -21.64 -31.11
N CYS A 28 3.24 -21.80 -30.99
CA CYS A 28 2.29 -20.70 -30.96
C CYS A 28 1.49 -20.70 -29.64
N LYS A 29 1.41 -19.54 -28.99
CA LYS A 29 0.57 -19.33 -27.80
C LYS A 29 -0.89 -19.20 -28.22
N PRO A 30 -1.86 -19.60 -27.36
CA PRO A 30 -3.26 -19.31 -27.60
C PRO A 30 -3.49 -17.80 -27.68
N ALA A 31 -4.51 -17.40 -28.45
CA ALA A 31 -4.94 -16.00 -28.53
C ALA A 31 -5.30 -15.45 -27.14
N GLY A 32 -5.29 -14.12 -27.01
CA GLY A 32 -5.53 -13.44 -25.73
C GLY A 32 -6.85 -13.83 -25.07
N GLU A 33 -7.94 -13.88 -25.83
CA GLU A 33 -9.27 -14.30 -25.34
C GLU A 33 -9.25 -15.73 -24.80
N LEU A 34 -8.73 -16.68 -25.58
CA LEU A 34 -8.62 -18.08 -25.16
C LEU A 34 -7.69 -18.25 -23.95
N SER A 35 -6.61 -17.47 -23.86
CA SER A 35 -5.72 -17.45 -22.71
C SER A 35 -6.46 -17.01 -21.44
N THR A 36 -7.28 -15.95 -21.55
CA THR A 36 -8.10 -15.43 -20.44
C THR A 36 -9.12 -16.46 -19.97
N GLU A 37 -9.86 -17.09 -20.89
CA GLU A 37 -10.84 -18.13 -20.57
C GLU A 37 -10.20 -19.35 -19.89
N CYS A 38 -9.02 -19.76 -20.37
CA CYS A 38 -8.27 -20.85 -19.73
C CYS A 38 -7.84 -20.49 -18.30
N VAL A 39 -7.45 -19.23 -18.08
CA VAL A 39 -7.09 -18.74 -16.75
C VAL A 39 -8.30 -18.74 -15.83
N GLU A 40 -9.44 -18.20 -16.28
CA GLU A 40 -10.67 -18.16 -15.51
C GLU A 40 -11.17 -19.56 -15.15
N CYS A 41 -11.12 -20.50 -16.10
CA CYS A 41 -11.43 -21.91 -15.84
C CYS A 41 -10.52 -22.51 -14.75
N ALA A 42 -9.22 -22.27 -14.81
CA ALA A 42 -8.29 -22.79 -13.80
C ALA A 42 -8.48 -22.14 -12.43
N LEU A 43 -8.82 -20.84 -12.38
CA LEU A 43 -9.17 -20.14 -11.13
C LEU A 43 -10.45 -20.70 -10.51
N ASN A 44 -11.49 -20.96 -11.31
CA ASN A 44 -12.76 -21.53 -10.84
C ASN A 44 -12.60 -22.92 -10.22
N GLU A 45 -11.63 -23.71 -10.69
CA GLU A 45 -11.27 -25.01 -10.09
C GLU A 45 -10.16 -24.91 -9.03
N ASN A 46 -9.76 -23.70 -8.63
CA ASN A 46 -8.70 -23.41 -7.66
C ASN A 46 -7.34 -24.06 -7.98
N ARG A 47 -7.01 -24.18 -9.27
CA ARG A 47 -5.76 -24.76 -9.77
C ARG A 47 -4.68 -23.69 -9.98
N LEU A 48 -4.28 -23.02 -8.91
CA LEU A 48 -3.20 -22.02 -8.92
C LEU A 48 -1.83 -22.63 -9.27
N ASP A 49 -1.62 -23.89 -8.92
CA ASP A 49 -0.45 -24.68 -9.30
C ASP A 49 -0.30 -24.77 -10.82
N LEU A 50 -1.42 -25.01 -11.51
CA LEU A 50 -1.47 -25.13 -12.95
C LEU A 50 -1.23 -23.78 -13.63
N LEU A 51 -1.84 -22.71 -13.12
CA LEU A 51 -1.58 -21.36 -13.60
C LEU A 51 -0.12 -20.95 -13.41
N SER A 52 0.47 -21.25 -12.25
CA SER A 52 1.88 -21.01 -11.98
C SER A 52 2.76 -21.75 -12.98
N HIS A 53 2.45 -23.01 -13.30
CA HIS A 53 3.16 -23.75 -14.32
C HIS A 53 3.04 -23.10 -15.70
N TRP A 54 1.82 -22.75 -16.15
CA TRP A 54 1.60 -22.13 -17.46
C TRP A 54 2.31 -20.78 -17.60
N ILE A 55 2.29 -19.93 -16.56
CA ILE A 55 2.94 -18.62 -16.56
C ILE A 55 4.46 -18.75 -16.55
N SER A 56 5.02 -19.67 -15.77
CA SER A 56 6.46 -19.90 -15.69
C SER A 56 7.03 -20.48 -16.99
N GLN A 57 6.26 -21.33 -17.67
CA GLN A 57 6.64 -21.93 -18.96
C GLN A 57 6.29 -21.05 -20.17
N ASP A 58 5.86 -19.80 -19.93
CA ASP A 58 5.50 -18.84 -20.98
C ASP A 58 4.45 -19.37 -21.99
N ARG A 59 3.50 -20.19 -21.49
CA ARG A 59 2.48 -20.86 -22.33
C ARG A 59 1.26 -19.98 -22.62
N LEU A 60 1.12 -18.85 -21.93
CA LEU A 60 -0.03 -17.95 -22.04
C LEU A 60 0.35 -16.66 -22.79
N MET A 61 -0.57 -16.13 -23.58
CA MET A 61 -0.50 -14.72 -23.99
C MET A 61 -0.93 -13.86 -22.81
N LEU A 62 0.04 -13.34 -22.06
CA LEU A 62 -0.23 -12.53 -20.86
C LEU A 62 -0.89 -11.20 -21.24
N SER A 63 -1.84 -10.78 -20.41
CA SER A 63 -2.54 -9.51 -20.54
C SER A 63 -2.81 -8.91 -19.16
N ARG A 64 -3.14 -7.61 -19.13
CA ARG A 64 -3.58 -6.94 -17.88
C ARG A 64 -4.78 -7.69 -17.26
N GLN A 65 -5.75 -8.09 -18.09
CA GLN A 65 -6.95 -8.79 -17.67
C GLN A 65 -6.64 -10.10 -16.92
N ILE A 66 -5.66 -10.87 -17.38
CA ILE A 66 -5.20 -12.09 -16.69
C ILE A 66 -4.65 -11.76 -15.31
N GLY A 67 -3.82 -10.72 -15.19
CA GLY A 67 -3.32 -10.25 -13.89
C GLY A 67 -4.46 -9.83 -12.96
N ASP A 68 -5.44 -9.09 -13.48
CA ASP A 68 -6.58 -8.59 -12.73
C ASP A 68 -7.50 -9.73 -12.25
N LEU A 69 -7.71 -10.76 -13.08
CA LEU A 69 -8.48 -11.95 -12.69
C LEU A 69 -7.81 -12.69 -11.54
N ILE A 70 -6.50 -12.96 -11.67
CA ILE A 70 -5.75 -13.68 -10.63
C ILE A 70 -5.74 -12.86 -9.32
N SER A 71 -5.53 -11.54 -9.41
CA SER A 71 -5.50 -10.66 -8.24
C SER A 71 -6.87 -10.61 -7.54
N ARG A 72 -7.97 -10.50 -8.30
CA ARG A 72 -9.34 -10.47 -7.77
C ARG A 72 -9.80 -11.82 -7.20
N HIS A 73 -9.24 -12.93 -7.65
CA HIS A 73 -9.52 -14.27 -7.10
C HIS A 73 -9.04 -14.43 -5.65
N CYS A 74 -8.16 -13.55 -5.18
CA CYS A 74 -7.64 -13.59 -3.82
C CYS A 74 -8.72 -13.20 -2.79
N GLY A 75 -9.27 -14.18 -2.07
CA GLY A 75 -10.16 -13.95 -0.92
C GLY A 75 -9.46 -13.83 0.45
N CYS A 76 -8.12 -13.75 0.49
CA CYS A 76 -7.38 -13.69 1.75
C CYS A 76 -7.52 -12.32 2.44
N LYS A 77 -7.49 -12.31 3.78
CA LYS A 77 -7.08 -11.11 4.53
C LYS A 77 -5.61 -10.79 4.21
N VAL A 78 -5.24 -9.52 4.29
CA VAL A 78 -3.85 -9.09 4.14
C VAL A 78 -3.04 -9.55 5.37
N PRO A 79 -1.83 -10.12 5.21
CA PRO A 79 -1.17 -10.44 3.94
C PRO A 79 -1.74 -11.68 3.24
N CYS A 80 -1.78 -11.65 1.91
CA CYS A 80 -2.22 -12.76 1.07
C CYS A 80 -1.38 -14.03 1.30
N LYS A 81 -2.05 -15.15 1.58
CA LYS A 81 -1.42 -16.46 1.81
C LYS A 81 -1.70 -17.50 0.72
N CYS A 82 -2.65 -17.25 -0.19
CA CYS A 82 -3.04 -18.22 -1.22
C CYS A 82 -2.13 -18.25 -2.46
N GLY A 83 -1.21 -17.30 -2.60
CA GLY A 83 -0.31 -17.21 -3.77
C GLY A 83 -0.88 -16.45 -4.97
N CYS A 84 -2.18 -16.10 -4.98
CA CYS A 84 -2.80 -15.29 -6.05
C CYS A 84 -2.05 -13.98 -6.29
N GLN A 85 -1.75 -13.22 -5.23
CA GLN A 85 -1.06 -11.93 -5.37
C GLN A 85 0.38 -12.08 -5.89
N ALA A 86 1.10 -13.15 -5.50
CA ALA A 86 2.42 -13.44 -6.04
C ALA A 86 2.37 -13.79 -7.54
N LEU A 87 1.34 -14.54 -7.94
CA LEU A 87 1.17 -14.93 -9.34
C LEU A 87 0.74 -13.73 -10.22
N ALA A 88 -0.17 -12.89 -9.72
CA ALA A 88 -0.56 -11.65 -10.39
C ALA A 88 0.64 -10.69 -10.52
N GLN A 89 1.45 -10.56 -9.46
CA GLN A 89 2.69 -9.78 -9.49
C GLN A 89 3.61 -10.21 -10.64
N ASN A 90 3.79 -11.53 -10.85
CA ASN A 90 4.62 -12.05 -11.94
C ASN A 90 4.08 -11.63 -13.32
N VAL A 91 2.75 -11.69 -13.51
CA VAL A 91 2.10 -11.25 -14.75
C VAL A 91 2.33 -9.75 -14.97
N TYR A 92 2.04 -8.91 -13.98
CA TYR A 92 2.22 -7.46 -14.10
C TYR A 92 3.68 -7.06 -14.34
N THR A 93 4.63 -7.72 -13.67
CA THR A 93 6.06 -7.46 -13.86
C THR A 93 6.50 -7.80 -15.28
N LYS A 94 6.06 -8.93 -15.84
CA LYS A 94 6.35 -9.30 -17.25
C LYS A 94 5.74 -8.32 -18.27
N LEU A 95 4.65 -7.64 -17.90
CA LEU A 95 3.97 -6.65 -18.74
C LEU A 95 4.43 -5.20 -18.47
N HIS A 96 5.42 -4.99 -17.60
CA HIS A 96 5.87 -3.66 -17.15
C HIS A 96 4.75 -2.80 -16.51
N LEU A 97 3.74 -3.45 -15.94
CA LEU A 97 2.65 -2.82 -15.20
C LEU A 97 3.08 -2.61 -13.74
N HIS A 98 4.01 -1.68 -13.54
CA HIS A 98 4.70 -1.47 -12.27
C HIS A 98 3.77 -1.14 -11.10
N HIS A 99 2.75 -0.30 -11.33
CA HIS A 99 1.80 0.08 -10.28
C HIS A 99 1.08 -1.14 -9.68
N GLN A 100 0.52 -2.00 -10.54
CA GLN A 100 -0.18 -3.21 -10.11
C GLN A 100 0.78 -4.22 -9.45
N ALA A 101 2.02 -4.31 -9.93
CA ALA A 101 3.03 -5.18 -9.31
C ALA A 101 3.36 -4.73 -7.87
N ILE A 102 3.47 -3.42 -7.63
CA ILE A 102 3.69 -2.84 -6.29
C ILE A 102 2.50 -3.14 -5.38
N ILE A 103 1.26 -2.90 -5.83
CA ILE A 103 0.05 -3.23 -5.05
C ILE A 103 0.06 -4.72 -4.66
N CYS A 104 0.44 -5.61 -5.58
CA CYS A 104 0.52 -7.05 -5.28
C CYS A 104 1.59 -7.36 -4.22
N LEU A 105 2.74 -6.68 -4.22
CA LEU A 105 3.77 -6.83 -3.19
C LEU A 105 3.26 -6.39 -1.82
N LEU A 106 2.56 -5.26 -1.75
CA LEU A 106 2.01 -4.72 -0.51
C LEU A 106 0.90 -5.62 0.04
N LYS A 107 0.01 -6.14 -0.82
CA LYS A 107 -1.00 -7.15 -0.44
C LYS A 107 -0.38 -8.48 0.03
N GLN A 108 0.85 -8.80 -0.36
CA GLN A 108 1.60 -9.95 0.17
C GLN A 108 2.26 -9.67 1.53
N GLY A 109 2.15 -8.45 2.06
CA GLY A 109 2.88 -8.02 3.26
C GLY A 109 4.36 -7.74 3.00
N ARG A 110 4.80 -7.71 1.72
CA ARG A 110 6.19 -7.42 1.35
C ARG A 110 6.40 -5.91 1.23
N VAL A 111 6.13 -5.19 2.33
CA VAL A 111 6.07 -3.72 2.37
C VAL A 111 7.36 -3.09 1.87
N HIS A 112 8.49 -3.41 2.48
CA HIS A 112 9.80 -2.85 2.08
C HIS A 112 10.12 -3.09 0.60
N ALA A 113 9.84 -4.30 0.09
CA ALA A 113 10.06 -4.60 -1.32
C ALA A 113 9.14 -3.79 -2.24
N GLY A 114 7.90 -3.55 -1.84
CA GLY A 114 6.95 -2.72 -2.59
C GLY A 114 7.37 -1.25 -2.64
N ILE A 115 7.73 -0.67 -1.49
CA ILE A 115 8.18 0.73 -1.41
C ILE A 115 9.48 0.93 -2.21
N GLU A 116 10.45 0.03 -2.06
CA GLU A 116 11.71 0.10 -2.81
C GLU A 116 11.48 -0.03 -4.32
N TYR A 117 10.58 -0.93 -4.74
CA TYR A 117 10.20 -1.06 -6.14
C TYR A 117 9.55 0.23 -6.68
N ALA A 118 8.68 0.87 -5.89
CA ALA A 118 8.06 2.15 -6.26
C ALA A 118 9.11 3.24 -6.48
N LYS A 119 10.09 3.37 -5.56
CA LYS A 119 11.19 4.33 -5.68
C LYS A 119 11.97 4.19 -6.99
N HIS A 120 12.29 2.96 -7.41
CA HIS A 120 13.17 2.72 -8.57
C HIS A 120 12.47 2.60 -9.92
N LYS A 121 11.22 2.09 -9.96
CA LYS A 121 10.57 1.71 -11.22
C LYS A 121 9.39 2.60 -11.61
N SER A 122 8.66 3.10 -10.63
CA SER A 122 7.47 3.91 -10.88
C SER A 122 7.10 4.63 -9.58
N PRO A 123 7.61 5.85 -9.37
CA PRO A 123 7.32 6.62 -8.17
C PRO A 123 5.80 6.77 -7.99
N PHE A 124 5.31 6.41 -6.80
CA PHE A 124 3.93 6.64 -6.43
C PHE A 124 3.71 8.10 -6.10
N THR A 125 2.52 8.61 -6.44
CA THR A 125 2.04 9.86 -5.86
C THR A 125 1.51 9.62 -4.44
N LYS A 126 1.30 10.70 -3.69
CA LYS A 126 0.73 10.62 -2.34
C LYS A 126 -0.65 9.96 -2.36
N GLU A 127 -1.48 10.31 -3.34
CA GLU A 127 -2.83 9.76 -3.50
C GLU A 127 -2.81 8.24 -3.71
N MET A 128 -1.80 7.73 -4.45
CA MET A 128 -1.64 6.29 -4.65
C MET A 128 -1.25 5.58 -3.35
N TYR A 129 -0.39 6.18 -2.52
CA TYR A 129 -0.09 5.63 -1.20
C TYR A 129 -1.31 5.62 -0.28
N VAL A 130 -2.12 6.67 -0.31
CA VAL A 130 -3.39 6.73 0.45
C VAL A 130 -4.36 5.65 -0.03
N GLU A 131 -4.53 5.46 -1.34
CA GLU A 131 -5.39 4.40 -1.89
C GLU A 131 -4.93 3.02 -1.42
N VAL A 132 -3.63 2.74 -1.49
CA VAL A 132 -3.05 1.48 -1.02
C VAL A 132 -3.26 1.29 0.49
N LEU A 133 -3.06 2.35 1.28
CA LEU A 133 -3.25 2.29 2.72
C LEU A 133 -4.71 1.95 3.09
N ARG A 134 -5.69 2.49 2.33
CA ARG A 134 -7.10 2.11 2.48
C ARG A 134 -7.36 0.65 2.10
N MET A 135 -6.71 0.15 1.05
CA MET A 135 -6.92 -1.22 0.54
C MET A 135 -6.30 -2.31 1.41
N CYS A 136 -5.13 -2.05 1.99
CA CYS A 136 -4.39 -3.05 2.76
C CYS A 136 -3.64 -2.42 3.95
N PRO A 137 -4.37 -1.86 4.94
CA PRO A 137 -3.75 -1.24 6.10
C PRO A 137 -3.00 -2.27 6.93
N SER A 138 -1.78 -1.93 7.33
CA SER A 138 -0.97 -2.74 8.24
C SER A 138 0.04 -1.85 8.96
N LEU A 139 0.41 -2.24 10.18
CA LEU A 139 1.37 -1.50 10.99
C LEU A 139 2.71 -1.30 10.26
N GLN A 140 3.20 -2.33 9.55
CA GLN A 140 4.42 -2.23 8.75
C GLN A 140 4.30 -1.20 7.61
N LEU A 141 3.14 -1.16 6.94
CA LEU A 141 2.90 -0.17 5.88
C LEU A 141 2.84 1.25 6.47
N MET A 142 2.13 1.43 7.58
CA MET A 142 2.04 2.74 8.25
C MET A 142 3.43 3.26 8.62
N HIS A 143 4.28 2.44 9.24
CA HIS A 143 5.67 2.80 9.55
C HIS A 143 6.49 3.13 8.32
N ALA A 144 6.38 2.32 7.25
CA ALA A 144 7.12 2.56 6.02
C ALA A 144 6.71 3.85 5.30
N LEU A 145 5.45 4.31 5.48
CA LEU A 145 4.94 5.52 4.85
C LEU A 145 5.29 6.81 5.60
N VAL A 146 5.57 6.73 6.90
CA VAL A 146 5.99 7.88 7.71
C VAL A 146 7.49 7.93 7.98
N ALA A 147 8.22 6.85 7.69
CA ALA A 147 9.67 6.84 7.81
C ALA A 147 10.29 7.80 6.79
N ALA A 148 11.20 8.65 7.27
CA ALA A 148 12.04 9.48 6.41
C ALA A 148 13.01 8.59 5.62
N ASP A 149 13.22 8.91 4.35
CA ASP A 149 14.28 8.32 3.56
C ASP A 149 15.62 9.05 3.75
N ASP A 150 16.65 8.60 3.04
CA ASP A 150 18.00 9.20 3.10
C ASP A 150 18.03 10.69 2.71
N GLN A 151 16.96 11.22 2.11
CA GLN A 151 16.81 12.63 1.73
C GLN A 151 15.95 13.41 2.73
N GLY A 152 15.52 12.78 3.82
CA GLY A 152 14.60 13.34 4.81
C GLY A 152 13.15 13.39 4.32
N SER A 153 12.83 12.81 3.16
CA SER A 153 11.48 12.84 2.59
C SER A 153 10.65 11.68 3.12
N ARG A 154 9.40 11.97 3.49
CA ARG A 154 8.42 10.97 3.95
C ARG A 154 7.37 10.73 2.86
N PRO A 155 7.02 9.47 2.54
CA PRO A 155 5.98 9.18 1.56
C PRO A 155 4.63 9.85 1.87
N LEU A 156 4.23 9.86 3.14
CA LEU A 156 3.01 10.52 3.60
C LEU A 156 3.22 11.22 4.96
N PRO A 157 2.49 12.33 5.21
CA PRO A 157 2.38 12.92 6.54
C PRO A 157 1.74 11.96 7.55
N VAL A 158 2.16 12.01 8.81
CA VAL A 158 1.72 11.07 9.84
C VAL A 158 0.24 11.21 10.18
N GLY A 159 -0.30 12.43 10.18
CA GLY A 159 -1.72 12.68 10.39
C GLY A 159 -2.57 12.11 9.26
N VAL A 160 -2.14 12.26 8.00
CA VAL A 160 -2.80 11.64 6.85
C VAL A 160 -2.84 10.11 6.98
N VAL A 161 -1.74 9.48 7.39
CA VAL A 161 -1.68 8.01 7.61
C VAL A 161 -2.66 7.59 8.70
N ILE A 162 -2.66 8.27 9.85
CA ILE A 162 -3.53 7.94 10.99
C ILE A 162 -5.00 8.11 10.61
N LEU A 163 -5.37 9.27 10.05
CA LEU A 163 -6.75 9.59 9.70
C LEU A 163 -7.29 8.64 8.62
N THR A 164 -6.47 8.30 7.62
CA THR A 164 -6.84 7.35 6.56
C THR A 164 -7.17 5.96 7.13
N VAL A 165 -6.38 5.48 8.10
CA VAL A 165 -6.62 4.16 8.72
C VAL A 165 -7.84 4.22 9.67
N LEU A 166 -8.08 5.36 10.31
CA LEU A 166 -9.26 5.58 11.14
C LEU A 166 -10.57 5.70 10.36
N GLU A 167 -10.57 6.00 9.06
CA GLU A 167 -11.77 5.95 8.21
C GLU A 167 -12.52 4.60 8.35
N ASN A 168 -11.79 3.51 8.63
CA ASN A 168 -12.32 2.17 8.84
C ASN A 168 -12.40 1.74 10.31
N ASN A 169 -12.34 2.67 11.27
CA ASN A 169 -12.31 2.41 12.72
C ASN A 169 -11.25 1.39 13.16
N SER A 170 -10.10 1.35 12.47
CA SER A 170 -9.02 0.37 12.72
C SER A 170 -8.10 0.81 13.86
N PHE A 171 -8.68 1.00 15.06
CA PHE A 171 -7.95 1.39 16.27
C PHE A 171 -6.88 0.36 16.69
N ASP A 172 -7.08 -0.90 16.31
CA ASP A 172 -6.14 -2.00 16.50
C ASP A 172 -4.81 -1.80 15.76
N LEU A 173 -4.79 -0.98 14.70
CA LEU A 173 -3.57 -0.58 14.01
C LEU A 173 -3.07 0.78 14.46
N VAL A 174 -3.97 1.73 14.68
CA VAL A 174 -3.62 3.14 14.98
C VAL A 174 -2.99 3.29 16.36
N LEU A 175 -3.49 2.61 17.38
CA LEU A 175 -2.94 2.77 18.73
C LEU A 175 -1.54 2.19 18.85
N PRO A 176 -1.27 0.94 18.43
CA PRO A 176 0.11 0.43 18.44
C PRO A 176 1.03 1.30 17.59
N PHE A 177 0.56 1.81 16.44
CA PHE A 177 1.34 2.70 15.60
C PHE A 177 1.79 3.97 16.31
N ILE A 178 0.85 4.71 16.92
CA ILE A 178 1.16 5.95 17.65
C ILE A 178 2.09 5.64 18.82
N GLN A 179 1.77 4.62 19.61
CA GLN A 179 2.56 4.23 20.78
C GLN A 179 3.98 3.80 20.41
N GLU A 180 4.15 3.05 19.32
CA GLU A 180 5.47 2.65 18.82
C GLU A 180 6.30 3.86 18.35
N LEU A 181 5.67 4.86 17.73
CA LEU A 181 6.37 6.09 17.35
C LEU A 181 6.71 6.97 18.56
N GLN A 182 5.87 6.98 19.59
CA GLN A 182 6.12 7.73 20.83
C GLN A 182 7.25 7.10 21.67
N ASN A 183 7.36 5.77 21.65
CA ASN A 183 8.37 5.03 22.42
C ASN A 183 9.73 4.92 21.72
N ARG A 184 9.83 5.33 20.45
CA ARG A 184 11.09 5.36 19.70
C ARG A 184 11.59 6.79 19.59
N THR A 185 12.90 6.96 19.70
CA THR A 185 13.56 8.25 19.55
C THR A 185 14.34 8.29 18.24
N ALA A 186 14.59 9.49 17.72
CA ALA A 186 15.50 9.66 16.61
C ALA A 186 16.94 9.29 17.03
N ASP A 187 17.75 8.79 16.09
CA ASP A 187 19.16 8.48 16.35
C ASP A 187 19.96 9.75 16.68
N ASP A 188 19.57 10.89 16.11
CA ASP A 188 20.25 12.18 16.24
C ASP A 188 19.77 12.99 17.48
N ASP A 189 18.57 12.72 18.00
CA ASP A 189 18.04 13.38 19.21
C ASP A 189 17.29 12.37 20.10
N PRO A 190 17.96 11.80 21.12
CA PRO A 190 17.35 10.83 22.03
C PRO A 190 16.28 11.45 22.95
N ASN A 191 16.11 12.78 22.96
CA ASN A 191 15.05 13.43 23.74
C ASN A 191 13.76 13.63 22.94
N THR A 192 13.80 13.43 21.63
CA THR A 192 12.65 13.66 20.75
C THR A 192 12.15 12.34 20.18
N SER A 193 10.86 12.07 20.39
CA SER A 193 10.22 10.87 19.86
C SER A 193 10.03 10.98 18.34
N LEU A 194 10.06 9.83 17.64
CA LEU A 194 9.78 9.77 16.20
C LEU A 194 8.38 10.30 15.87
N PHE A 195 7.44 10.18 16.81
CA PHE A 195 6.11 10.76 16.68
C PHE A 195 6.15 12.29 16.63
N HIS A 196 6.92 12.91 17.53
CA HIS A 196 7.06 14.36 17.58
C HIS A 196 7.68 14.89 16.28
N ASP A 197 8.76 14.28 15.79
CA ASP A 197 9.39 14.67 14.52
C ASP A 197 8.43 14.53 13.35
N ALA A 198 7.68 13.42 13.29
CA ALA A 198 6.74 13.19 12.22
C ALA A 198 5.58 14.21 12.23
N VAL A 199 5.13 14.65 13.40
CA VAL A 199 4.10 15.70 13.55
C VAL A 199 4.65 17.07 13.15
N LEU A 200 5.90 17.39 13.50
CA LEU A 200 6.52 18.66 13.08
C LEU A 200 6.67 18.76 11.55
N ASP A 201 7.02 17.65 10.90
CA ASP A 201 7.11 17.55 9.45
C ASP A 201 5.73 17.52 8.76
N ASP A 202 4.65 17.32 9.52
CA ASP A 202 3.29 17.29 9.01
C ASP A 202 2.76 18.71 8.78
N MET A 203 2.81 19.12 7.50
CA MET A 203 2.32 20.40 7.03
C MET A 203 0.96 20.31 6.33
N GLU A 204 0.41 19.11 6.17
CA GLU A 204 -0.82 18.87 5.41
C GLU A 204 -2.02 18.65 6.33
N THR A 205 -1.82 18.00 7.48
CA THR A 205 -2.87 17.76 8.45
C THR A 205 -3.21 19.06 9.18
N SER A 206 -4.45 19.50 9.05
CA SER A 206 -4.95 20.74 9.65
C SER A 206 -5.14 20.63 11.17
N THR A 207 -5.18 21.77 11.86
CA THR A 207 -5.44 21.83 13.30
C THR A 207 -6.79 21.18 13.66
N ASP A 208 -7.84 21.42 12.86
CA ASP A 208 -9.17 20.85 13.09
C ASP A 208 -9.17 19.32 12.97
N GLU A 209 -8.38 18.77 12.04
CA GLU A 209 -8.21 17.32 11.89
C GLU A 209 -7.44 16.70 13.07
N TRP A 210 -6.41 17.40 13.56
CA TRP A 210 -5.68 16.98 14.77
C TRP A 210 -6.58 17.01 16.03
N ASP A 211 -7.36 18.07 16.21
CA ASP A 211 -8.31 18.18 17.33
C ASP A 211 -9.39 17.08 17.24
N SER A 212 -9.85 16.79 16.03
CA SER A 212 -10.78 15.68 15.76
C SER A 212 -10.16 14.33 16.14
N LEU A 213 -8.89 14.09 15.79
CA LEU A 213 -8.18 12.87 16.17
C LEU A 213 -8.08 12.72 17.70
N VAL A 214 -7.70 13.78 18.41
CA VAL A 214 -7.61 13.76 19.88
C VAL A 214 -8.96 13.42 20.50
N LYS A 215 -10.03 14.06 20.02
CA LYS A 215 -11.39 13.79 20.49
C LYS A 215 -11.83 12.35 20.23
N ILE A 216 -11.56 11.83 19.03
CA ILE A 216 -11.87 10.43 18.68
C ILE A 216 -11.17 9.47 19.64
N LEU A 217 -9.89 9.70 19.96
CA LEU A 217 -9.14 8.87 20.91
C LEU A 217 -9.70 8.95 22.33
N GLN A 218 -10.08 10.14 22.80
CA GLN A 218 -10.71 10.35 24.11
C GLN A 218 -12.07 9.65 24.21
N ASP A 219 -12.92 9.81 23.20
CA ASP A 219 -14.26 9.21 23.15
C ASP A 219 -14.21 7.66 23.16
N GLN A 220 -13.11 7.08 22.68
CA GLN A 220 -12.86 5.63 22.73
C GLN A 220 -12.14 5.16 24.01
N GLY A 221 -11.84 6.07 24.94
CA GLY A 221 -11.21 5.75 26.23
C GLY A 221 -9.68 5.64 26.19
N TYR A 222 -9.02 6.08 25.11
CA TYR A 222 -7.55 6.09 24.98
C TYR A 222 -6.94 7.40 25.50
N GLU A 223 -7.26 7.75 26.75
CA GLU A 223 -6.94 9.06 27.33
C GLU A 223 -5.45 9.39 27.35
N GLU A 224 -4.59 8.42 27.69
CA GLU A 224 -3.14 8.61 27.74
C GLU A 224 -2.58 8.92 26.35
N THR A 225 -2.92 8.10 25.34
CA THR A 225 -2.48 8.32 23.96
C THR A 225 -3.02 9.64 23.42
N ALA A 226 -4.29 9.98 23.70
CA ALA A 226 -4.88 11.25 23.31
C ALA A 226 -4.15 12.45 23.93
N THR A 227 -3.78 12.36 25.21
CA THR A 227 -3.05 13.42 25.93
C THR A 227 -1.66 13.62 25.34
N ASN A 228 -0.96 12.53 25.00
CA ASN A 228 0.36 12.60 24.35
C ASN A 228 0.28 13.18 22.93
N VAL A 229 -0.76 12.84 22.17
CA VAL A 229 -0.99 13.45 20.86
C VAL A 229 -1.26 14.95 21.02
N LEU A 230 -2.16 15.32 21.94
CA LEU A 230 -2.53 16.71 22.22
C LEU A 230 -1.32 17.56 22.63
N SER A 231 -0.46 17.04 23.51
CA SER A 231 0.75 17.76 23.93
C SER A 231 1.69 18.01 22.75
N THR A 232 1.90 17.00 21.90
CA THR A 232 2.75 17.08 20.71
C THR A 232 2.24 18.12 19.71
N ILE A 233 0.94 18.08 19.36
CA ILE A 233 0.36 19.04 18.40
C ILE A 233 0.32 20.47 18.97
N THR A 234 0.20 20.63 20.29
CA THR A 234 0.25 21.95 20.95
C THR A 234 1.64 22.57 20.82
N VAL A 235 2.69 21.78 21.02
CA VAL A 235 4.08 22.22 20.81
C VAL A 235 4.29 22.62 19.34
N MET A 236 3.84 21.80 18.39
CA MET A 236 3.90 22.12 16.95
C MET A 236 3.22 23.45 16.63
N SER A 237 2.00 23.67 17.11
CA SER A 237 1.23 24.91 16.89
C SER A 237 1.96 26.14 17.45
N ALA A 238 2.53 26.04 18.65
CA ALA A 238 3.33 27.11 19.25
C ALA A 238 4.59 27.41 18.41
N MET A 239 5.32 26.39 17.95
CA MET A 239 6.50 26.54 17.11
C MET A 239 6.17 27.18 15.76
N LYS A 240 5.10 26.72 15.08
CA LYS A 240 4.61 27.32 13.83
C LYS A 240 4.27 28.79 14.03
N THR A 241 3.60 29.14 15.13
CA THR A 241 3.26 30.54 15.45
C THR A 241 4.50 31.43 15.63
N VAL A 242 5.55 30.93 16.28
CA VAL A 242 6.83 31.65 16.45
C VAL A 242 7.54 31.83 15.11
N LEU A 243 7.62 30.78 14.28
CA LEU A 243 8.20 30.84 12.94
C LEU A 243 7.48 31.86 12.04
N TYR A 244 6.14 31.85 12.03
CA TYR A 244 5.36 32.82 11.27
C TYR A 244 5.57 34.27 11.74
N LYS A 245 5.73 34.50 13.05
CA LYS A 245 6.06 35.82 13.59
C LYS A 245 7.46 36.27 13.16
N SER A 246 8.46 35.39 13.25
CA SER A 246 9.83 35.69 12.81
C SER A 246 9.90 36.02 11.31
N LEU A 247 9.19 35.28 10.47
CA LEU A 247 9.13 35.52 9.02
C LEU A 247 8.33 36.78 8.65
N ALA A 248 7.40 37.21 9.51
CA ALA A 248 6.67 38.46 9.32
C ALA A 248 7.51 39.68 9.73
N ASP A 249 8.32 39.56 10.78
CA ASP A 249 9.24 40.62 11.24
C ASP A 249 10.44 40.82 10.30
N ASP A 250 10.83 39.79 9.52
CA ASP A 250 11.91 39.88 8.51
C ASP A 250 11.48 40.48 7.16
N ARG A 251 10.22 40.91 6.98
CA ARG A 251 9.83 41.67 5.78
C ARG A 251 10.28 43.12 5.92
N PRO A 252 11.20 43.63 5.06
CA PRO A 252 11.62 45.02 5.14
C PRO A 252 10.42 45.93 4.82
N ASP A 253 10.18 46.91 5.72
CA ASP A 253 9.30 48.05 5.52
C ASP A 253 9.65 48.78 4.21
N SER A 254 9.08 48.31 3.11
CA SER A 254 9.20 48.93 1.79
C SER A 254 7.94 49.73 1.50
N ALA A 255 7.74 50.82 2.26
CA ALA A 255 7.02 52.02 1.83
C ALA A 255 6.89 53.05 2.97
N ALA A 256 7.85 53.97 3.09
CA ALA A 256 7.57 55.35 3.52
C ALA A 256 8.82 56.22 3.40
N THR A 257 9.10 56.76 2.21
CA THR A 257 9.54 58.17 2.03
C THR A 257 9.78 58.47 0.55
N GLN A 258 8.79 59.08 -0.10
CA GLN A 258 9.04 60.11 -1.11
C GLN A 258 8.07 61.25 -0.82
N GLY A 259 8.62 62.29 -0.19
CA GLY A 259 8.13 63.67 -0.27
C GLY A 259 9.07 64.45 -1.17
#